data_AF-A0A7C7HQ06-F1
#
_entry.id   AF-A0A7C7HQ06-F1
#
_cell.length_a   1.000
_cell.length_b   1.000
_cell.length_c   1.000
_cell.angle_alpha   90.00
_cell.angle_beta   90.00
_cell.angle_gamma   90.00
#
_symmetry.space_group_name_H-M   'P 1'
#
loop_
_entity.id
_entity.type
_entity.pdbx_description
1 polymer ?
#
loop_
_entity_poly.entity_id
_entity_poly.type
_entity_poly.pdbx_seq_one_letter_code
_entity_poly.pdbx_strand_id
1 'polypeptide(L)'
;MSLTLFVTIDGFKPSLSAVASGGRAYPLSEAALLLIDQIDYAITLFFGVELLVRFIGEPRKRDFLKNGWNVFDSAIVLISMLPINRSESAFLLRLLRIFRVLRLICVLPKLRFLIDSMLKAIPRIFYVCLLLFIIAYIYGPFGSTVFADTDPARWSGVGTALLPLVQVMTLSSWETVMLPIQQVFPFALLRFAL
;
A
#
# COMPACT_ATOMS: atom_id res chain seq x y z
N MET A 1 18.56 8.09 -22.94
CA MET A 1 17.50 8.68 -23.77
C MET A 1 16.27 7.76 -23.94
N SER A 2 16.41 6.42 -23.88
CA SER A 2 15.27 5.49 -23.98
C SER A 2 14.35 5.39 -22.74
N LEU A 3 14.86 5.58 -21.52
CA LEU A 3 14.07 5.37 -20.30
C LEU A 3 13.08 6.49 -19.97
N THR A 4 13.39 7.75 -20.29
CA THR A 4 12.47 8.86 -20.04
C THR A 4 11.24 8.75 -20.95
N LEU A 5 11.45 8.36 -22.21
CA LEU A 5 10.38 8.08 -23.18
C LEU A 5 9.46 6.95 -22.71
N PHE A 6 10.03 5.88 -22.13
CA PHE A 6 9.26 4.73 -21.64
C PHE A 6 8.35 5.08 -20.46
N VAL A 7 8.86 5.87 -19.51
CA VAL A 7 8.09 6.32 -18.33
C VAL A 7 7.00 7.31 -18.71
N THR A 8 7.26 8.19 -19.68
CA THR A 8 6.24 9.09 -20.23
C THR A 8 5.14 8.29 -20.93
N ILE A 9 5.45 7.21 -21.65
CA ILE A 9 4.45 6.39 -22.33
C ILE A 9 3.59 5.59 -21.33
N ASP A 10 4.19 4.93 -20.33
CA ASP A 10 3.46 4.13 -19.34
C ASP A 10 2.66 4.98 -18.35
N GLY A 11 3.16 6.17 -17.98
CA GLY A 11 2.45 7.12 -17.13
C GLY A 11 1.33 7.88 -17.83
N PHE A 12 1.36 7.97 -19.16
CA PHE A 12 0.36 8.66 -19.98
C PHE A 12 -0.76 7.73 -20.47
N LYS A 13 -0.55 6.41 -20.48
CA LYS A 13 -1.56 5.39 -20.83
C LYS A 13 -2.82 5.50 -19.94
N PRO A 14 -2.75 5.71 -18.61
CA PRO A 14 -3.92 5.85 -17.74
C PRO A 14 -4.63 7.20 -17.92
N SER A 15 -3.89 8.30 -18.16
CA SER A 15 -4.48 9.62 -18.37
C SER A 15 -5.16 9.75 -19.74
N LEU A 16 -4.58 9.18 -20.80
CA LEU A 16 -5.24 9.00 -22.10
C LEU A 16 -6.48 8.11 -21.98
N SER A 17 -6.39 7.02 -21.21
CA SER A 17 -7.54 6.11 -21.00
C SER A 17 -8.66 6.78 -20.19
N ALA A 18 -8.33 7.67 -19.26
CA ALA A 18 -9.30 8.44 -18.47
C ALA A 18 -9.92 9.59 -19.27
N VAL A 19 -9.16 10.25 -20.15
CA VAL A 19 -9.69 11.26 -21.08
C VAL A 19 -10.55 10.59 -22.17
N ALA A 20 -10.19 9.39 -22.62
CA ALA A 20 -10.98 8.60 -23.54
C ALA A 20 -12.27 8.01 -22.91
N SER A 21 -12.30 7.79 -21.59
CA SER A 21 -13.50 7.32 -20.88
C SER A 21 -14.46 8.43 -20.47
N GLY A 22 -13.99 9.69 -20.41
CA GLY A 22 -14.79 10.86 -20.04
C GLY A 22 -15.63 11.48 -21.17
N GLY A 23 -15.49 11.02 -22.41
CA GLY A 23 -16.12 11.67 -23.57
C GLY A 23 -16.55 10.69 -24.64
N ARG A 24 -17.65 9.96 -24.39
CA ARG A 24 -18.32 9.02 -25.30
C ARG A 24 -17.48 7.79 -25.68
N ALA A 25 -18.15 6.64 -25.68
CA ALA A 25 -17.60 5.35 -26.08
C ALA A 25 -17.02 5.40 -27.49
N TYR A 26 -15.70 5.61 -27.61
CA TYR A 26 -14.97 5.17 -28.79
C TYR A 26 -14.67 3.68 -28.57
N PRO A 27 -15.25 2.76 -29.35
CA PRO A 27 -14.72 1.42 -29.41
C PRO A 27 -13.28 1.58 -29.88
N LEU A 28 -12.30 1.28 -29.01
CA LEU A 28 -10.92 1.22 -29.46
C LEU A 28 -10.91 0.28 -30.66
N SER A 29 -10.35 0.75 -31.79
CA SER A 29 -10.12 -0.10 -32.94
C SER A 29 -9.46 -1.39 -32.46
N GLU A 30 -9.93 -2.55 -32.93
CA GLU A 30 -9.35 -3.86 -32.61
C GLU A 30 -7.83 -3.85 -32.78
N ALA A 31 -7.32 -3.05 -33.73
CA ALA A 31 -5.88 -2.84 -33.94
C ALA A 31 -5.16 -2.17 -32.74
N ALA A 32 -5.80 -1.22 -32.06
CA ALA A 32 -5.22 -0.54 -30.89
C ALA A 32 -5.17 -1.47 -29.67
N LEU A 33 -6.18 -2.32 -29.47
CA LEU A 33 -6.19 -3.32 -28.41
C LEU A 33 -5.11 -4.39 -28.64
N LEU A 34 -4.99 -4.88 -29.87
CA LEU A 34 -3.93 -5.83 -30.25
C LEU A 34 -2.53 -5.24 -30.10
N LEU A 35 -2.33 -3.96 -30.46
CA LEU A 35 -1.06 -3.27 -30.26
C LEU A 35 -0.70 -3.16 -28.76
N ILE A 36 -1.66 -2.83 -27.91
CA ILE A 36 -1.45 -2.74 -26.46
C ILE A 36 -1.02 -4.08 -25.88
N ASP A 37 -1.68 -5.18 -26.26
CA ASP A 37 -1.33 -6.52 -25.79
C ASP A 37 0.05 -6.98 -26.31
N GLN A 38 0.39 -6.66 -27.56
CA GLN A 38 1.71 -6.93 -28.14
C GLN A 38 2.83 -6.18 -27.41
N ILE A 39 2.61 -4.89 -27.10
CA ILE A 39 3.56 -4.07 -26.35
C ILE A 39 3.75 -4.63 -24.93
N ASP A 40 2.65 -4.97 -24.25
CA ASP A 40 2.72 -5.54 -22.90
C ASP A 40 3.48 -6.88 -22.89
N TYR A 41 3.32 -7.72 -23.93
CA TYR A 41 4.09 -8.95 -24.10
C TYR A 41 5.58 -8.69 -24.36
N ALA A 42 5.90 -7.75 -25.27
CA ALA A 42 7.29 -7.35 -25.55
C ALA A 42 8.01 -6.80 -24.31
N ILE A 43 7.31 -5.99 -23.51
CA ILE A 43 7.81 -5.48 -22.23
C ILE A 43 8.09 -6.62 -21.24
N THR A 44 7.15 -7.57 -21.14
CA THR A 44 7.32 -8.75 -20.27
C THR A 44 8.56 -9.55 -20.66
N LEU A 45 8.75 -9.75 -21.97
CA LEU A 45 9.91 -10.47 -22.51
C LEU A 45 11.21 -9.71 -22.23
N PHE A 46 11.23 -8.39 -22.42
CA PHE A 46 12.39 -7.54 -22.10
C PHE A 46 12.79 -7.68 -20.63
N PHE A 47 11.84 -7.64 -19.70
CA PHE A 47 12.12 -7.86 -18.28
C PHE A 47 12.60 -9.27 -17.97
N GLY A 48 12.05 -10.28 -18.65
CA GLY A 48 12.56 -11.65 -18.56
C GLY A 48 14.04 -11.72 -18.96
N VAL A 49 14.43 -11.06 -20.05
CA VAL A 49 15.82 -11.02 -20.51
C VAL A 49 16.72 -10.22 -19.57
N GLU A 50 16.31 -9.04 -19.10
CA GLU A 50 17.07 -8.25 -18.12
C GLU A 50 17.32 -9.06 -16.83
N LEU A 51 16.29 -9.75 -16.35
CA LEU A 51 16.37 -10.62 -15.18
C LEU A 51 17.35 -11.78 -15.40
N LEU A 52 17.29 -12.43 -16.57
CA LEU A 52 18.23 -13.50 -16.92
C LEU A 52 19.68 -13.01 -17.00
N VAL A 53 19.90 -11.84 -17.59
CA VAL A 53 21.23 -11.22 -17.66
C VAL A 53 21.75 -10.90 -16.26
N ARG A 54 20.92 -10.33 -15.37
CA ARG A 54 21.28 -10.11 -13.96
C ARG A 54 21.58 -11.42 -13.23
N PHE A 55 20.78 -12.45 -13.45
CA PHE A 55 20.96 -13.75 -12.82
C PHE A 55 22.27 -14.44 -13.25
N ILE A 56 22.64 -14.33 -14.52
CA ILE A 56 23.89 -14.89 -15.07
C ILE A 56 25.11 -14.06 -14.63
N GLY A 57 24.96 -12.74 -14.52
CA GLY A 57 26.04 -11.83 -14.10
C GLY A 57 26.43 -11.96 -12.61
N GLU A 58 25.59 -12.56 -11.78
CA GLU A 58 25.88 -12.73 -10.35
C GLU A 58 26.83 -13.92 -10.12
N PRO A 59 28.05 -13.70 -9.58
CA PRO A 59 29.07 -14.75 -9.45
C PRO A 59 28.66 -15.88 -8.49
N ARG A 60 27.75 -15.62 -7.56
CA ARG A 60 27.18 -16.62 -6.65
C ARG A 60 25.65 -16.58 -6.71
N LYS A 61 25.05 -17.61 -7.31
CA LYS A 61 23.59 -17.75 -7.41
C LYS A 61 22.84 -17.71 -6.07
N ARG A 62 23.53 -18.03 -4.97
CA ARG A 62 22.96 -17.93 -3.60
C ARG A 62 22.79 -16.49 -3.13
N ASP A 63 23.63 -15.57 -3.59
CA ASP A 63 23.55 -14.16 -3.21
C ASP A 63 22.41 -13.46 -3.96
N PHE A 64 22.06 -13.95 -5.16
CA PHE A 64 20.86 -13.55 -5.88
C PHE A 64 19.58 -13.79 -5.06
N LEU A 65 19.48 -14.94 -4.37
CA LEU A 65 18.33 -15.30 -3.53
C LEU A 65 18.33 -14.61 -2.14
N LYS A 66 19.45 -14.03 -1.71
CA LYS A 66 19.50 -13.23 -0.47
C LYS A 66 19.02 -11.79 -0.67
N ASN A 67 19.11 -11.27 -1.89
CA ASN A 67 18.62 -9.94 -2.20
C ASN A 67 17.10 -9.98 -2.40
N GLY A 68 16.35 -9.44 -1.43
CA GLY A 68 14.88 -9.40 -1.47
C GLY A 68 14.32 -8.74 -2.74
N TRP A 69 15.01 -7.75 -3.30
CA TRP A 69 14.58 -7.11 -4.55
C TRP A 69 14.71 -8.04 -5.77
N ASN A 70 15.74 -8.87 -5.83
CA ASN A 70 15.95 -9.82 -6.94
C ASN A 70 14.93 -10.96 -6.88
N VAL A 71 14.62 -11.44 -5.67
CA VAL A 71 13.57 -12.45 -5.45
C VAL A 71 12.20 -11.89 -5.84
N PHE A 72 11.89 -10.65 -5.43
CA PHE A 72 10.65 -9.98 -5.77
C PHE A 72 10.51 -9.78 -7.29
N ASP A 73 11.55 -9.27 -7.95
CA ASP A 73 11.58 -9.08 -9.41
C ASP A 73 11.34 -10.41 -10.16
N SER A 74 12.00 -11.48 -9.70
CA SER A 74 11.81 -12.83 -10.26
C SER A 74 10.39 -13.36 -10.11
N ALA A 75 9.78 -13.16 -8.94
CA ALA A 75 8.41 -13.57 -8.69
C ALA A 75 7.41 -12.82 -9.58
N ILE A 76 7.60 -11.50 -9.74
CA ILE A 76 6.75 -10.68 -10.62
C ILE A 76 6.85 -11.14 -12.07
N VAL A 77 8.07 -11.38 -12.59
CA VAL A 77 8.26 -11.88 -13.96
C VAL A 77 7.59 -13.25 -14.14
N LEU A 78 7.81 -14.19 -13.22
CA LEU A 78 7.21 -15.54 -13.24
C LEU A 78 5.68 -15.52 -13.26
N ILE A 79 5.05 -14.80 -12.31
CA ILE A 79 3.58 -14.70 -12.22
C ILE A 79 3.01 -14.08 -13.49
N SER A 80 3.75 -13.17 -14.09
CA SER A 80 3.28 -12.40 -15.23
C SER A 80 3.50 -13.06 -16.59
N MET A 81 4.32 -14.11 -16.67
CA MET A 81 4.43 -15.00 -17.83
C MET A 81 3.35 -16.07 -17.86
N LEU A 82 2.61 -16.30 -16.77
CA LEU A 82 1.55 -17.29 -16.74
C LEU A 82 0.43 -16.91 -17.74
N PRO A 83 0.19 -17.74 -18.77
CA PRO A 83 -0.87 -17.47 -19.72
C PRO A 83 -2.22 -17.63 -19.02
N ILE A 84 -3.05 -16.59 -19.12
CA ILE A 84 -4.37 -16.57 -18.48
C ILE A 84 -5.32 -17.35 -19.38
N ASN A 85 -5.67 -18.57 -18.98
CA ASN A 85 -6.79 -19.26 -19.60
C ASN A 85 -8.07 -18.44 -19.33
N ARG A 86 -8.70 -17.96 -20.40
CA ARG A 86 -9.92 -17.12 -20.32
C ARG A 86 -11.12 -17.82 -19.64
N SER A 87 -11.02 -19.13 -19.38
CA SER A 87 -12.11 -19.96 -18.87
C SER A 87 -12.34 -19.87 -17.37
N GLU A 88 -11.39 -19.38 -16.57
CA GLU A 88 -11.49 -19.40 -15.11
C GLU A 88 -11.28 -18.00 -14.51
N SER A 89 -12.41 -17.35 -14.18
CA SER A 89 -12.57 -16.19 -13.27
C SER A 89 -12.12 -14.80 -13.75
N ALA A 90 -13.09 -13.88 -13.79
CA ALA A 90 -12.88 -12.44 -13.97
C ALA A 90 -12.04 -11.80 -12.84
N PHE A 91 -11.93 -12.46 -11.69
CA PHE A 91 -11.12 -12.02 -10.55
C PHE A 91 -9.62 -12.17 -10.82
N LEU A 92 -9.18 -13.31 -11.39
CA LEU A 92 -7.78 -13.52 -11.75
C LEU A 92 -7.31 -12.51 -12.80
N LEU A 93 -8.16 -12.18 -13.77
CA LEU A 93 -7.89 -11.13 -14.75
C LEU A 93 -7.69 -9.74 -14.10
N ARG A 94 -8.40 -9.43 -13.01
CA ARG A 94 -8.21 -8.17 -12.25
C ARG A 94 -6.90 -8.18 -11.46
N LEU A 95 -6.60 -9.28 -10.78
CA LEU A 95 -5.38 -9.42 -9.99
C LEU A 95 -4.12 -9.31 -10.87
N LEU A 96 -4.17 -9.90 -12.07
CA LEU A 96 -3.06 -9.87 -13.04
C LEU A 96 -2.77 -8.48 -13.60
N ARG A 97 -3.75 -7.57 -13.59
CA ARG A 97 -3.52 -6.15 -13.91
C ARG A 97 -2.73 -5.43 -12.81
N ILE A 98 -2.89 -5.79 -11.54
CA ILE A 98 -2.13 -5.21 -10.42
C ILE A 98 -0.64 -5.57 -10.54
N PHE A 99 -0.33 -6.81 -10.95
CA PHE A 99 1.06 -7.23 -11.22
C PHE A 99 1.74 -6.39 -12.32
N ARG A 100 1.00 -5.95 -13.35
CA ARG A 100 1.55 -5.05 -14.38
C ARG A 100 1.95 -3.69 -13.80
N VAL A 101 1.15 -3.13 -12.89
CA VAL A 101 1.49 -1.86 -12.19
C VAL A 101 2.66 -2.06 -11.23
N LEU A 102 2.72 -3.20 -10.53
CA LEU A 102 3.82 -3.57 -9.66
C LEU A 102 5.17 -3.64 -10.40
N ARG A 103 5.18 -4.05 -11.68
CA ARG A 103 6.40 -4.01 -12.50
C ARG A 103 7.00 -2.61 -12.56
N LEU A 104 6.20 -1.55 -12.68
CA LEU A 104 6.71 -0.16 -12.74
C LEU A 104 7.59 0.18 -11.52
N ILE A 105 7.23 -0.34 -10.36
CA ILE A 105 7.99 -0.19 -9.10
C ILE A 105 9.34 -0.89 -9.20
N CYS A 106 9.38 -2.10 -9.77
CA CYS A 106 10.63 -2.82 -10.02
C CYS A 106 11.50 -2.13 -11.07
N VAL A 107 10.94 -1.48 -12.08
CA VAL A 107 11.72 -0.90 -13.18
C VAL A 107 12.35 0.42 -12.79
N LEU A 108 11.65 1.20 -11.95
CA LEU A 108 12.10 2.52 -11.57
C LEU A 108 13.00 2.45 -10.33
N PRO A 109 14.34 2.62 -10.49
CA PRO A 109 15.25 2.61 -9.33
C PRO A 109 14.91 3.71 -8.32
N LYS A 110 14.30 4.81 -8.78
CA LYS A 110 13.77 5.87 -7.91
C LYS A 110 12.65 5.37 -6.99
N LEU A 111 11.74 4.53 -7.48
CA LEU A 111 10.66 3.95 -6.68
C LEU A 111 11.19 2.91 -5.68
N ARG A 112 12.15 2.08 -6.11
CA ARG A 112 12.84 1.15 -5.20
C ARG A 112 13.53 1.90 -4.05
N PHE A 113 14.23 2.99 -4.36
CA PHE A 113 14.88 3.84 -3.36
C PHE A 113 13.88 4.43 -2.36
N LEU A 114 12.76 4.98 -2.86
CA LEU A 114 11.69 5.51 -2.00
C LEU A 114 11.14 4.44 -1.04
N ILE A 115 10.84 3.25 -1.56
CA ILE A 115 10.35 2.14 -0.74
C ILE A 115 11.40 1.72 0.28
N ASP A 116 12.66 1.59 -0.12
CA ASP A 116 13.75 1.24 0.79
C ASP A 116 13.92 2.28 1.91
N SER A 117 13.80 3.58 1.59
CA SER A 117 13.77 4.64 2.60
C SER A 117 12.59 4.52 3.56
N MET A 118 11.40 4.18 3.05
CA MET A 118 10.21 3.96 3.90
C MET A 118 10.38 2.72 4.79
N LEU A 119 10.85 1.61 4.23
CA LEU A 119 11.10 0.36 4.97
C LEU A 119 12.13 0.57 6.07
N LYS A 120 13.18 1.37 5.84
CA LYS A 120 14.16 1.74 6.87
C LYS A 120 13.55 2.56 8.02
N ALA A 121 12.47 3.28 7.78
CA ALA A 121 11.76 4.03 8.82
C ALA A 121 10.83 3.15 9.66
N ILE A 122 10.37 2.00 9.14
CA ILE A 122 9.41 1.11 9.82
C ILE A 122 9.88 0.69 11.21
N PRO A 123 11.13 0.21 11.43
CA PRO A 123 11.58 -0.18 12.76
C PRO A 123 11.50 0.97 13.77
N ARG A 124 11.82 2.20 13.34
CA ARG A 124 11.75 3.38 14.20
C ARG A 124 10.30 3.72 14.55
N ILE A 125 9.41 3.70 13.56
CA ILE A 125 7.97 3.91 13.75
C ILE A 125 7.39 2.84 14.67
N PHE A 126 7.84 1.58 14.55
CA PHE A 126 7.39 0.49 15.40
C PHE A 126 7.68 0.75 16.89
N TYR A 127 8.87 1.25 17.25
CA TYR A 127 9.16 1.62 18.64
C TYR A 127 8.25 2.73 19.16
N VAL A 128 7.94 3.73 18.32
CA VAL A 128 7.00 4.79 18.69
C VAL A 128 5.59 4.24 18.85
N CYS A 129 5.10 3.43 17.90
CA CYS A 129 3.80 2.77 18.00
C CYS A 129 3.70 1.87 19.23
N LEU A 130 4.77 1.16 19.58
CA LEU A 130 4.84 0.33 20.79
C LEU A 130 4.75 1.17 22.05
N LEU A 131 5.46 2.30 22.11
CA LEU A 131 5.35 3.25 23.22
C LEU A 131 3.92 3.78 23.37
N LEU A 132 3.30 4.19 22.27
CA LEU A 132 1.90 4.66 22.26
C LEU A 132 0.94 3.55 22.71
N PHE A 133 1.18 2.30 22.31
CA PHE A 133 0.39 1.15 22.74
C PHE A 133 0.51 0.90 24.25
N ILE A 134 1.71 1.03 24.82
CA ILE A 134 1.92 0.90 26.28
C ILE A 134 1.16 2.00 27.04
N ILE A 135 1.21 3.25 26.56
CA ILE A 135 0.46 4.36 27.14
C ILE A 135 -1.04 4.04 27.11
N ALA A 136 -1.58 3.65 25.95
CA ALA A 136 -2.98 3.27 25.82
C ALA A 136 -3.37 2.09 26.73
N TYR A 137 -2.48 1.12 26.92
CA TYR A 137 -2.69 -0.02 27.82
C TYR A 137 -2.78 0.38 29.30
N ILE A 138 -1.96 1.35 29.73
CA ILE A 138 -2.00 1.87 31.11
C ILE A 138 -3.27 2.70 31.34
N TYR A 139 -3.63 3.57 30.40
CA TYR A 139 -4.80 4.44 30.52
C TYR A 139 -6.14 3.74 30.22
N GLY A 140 -6.14 2.60 29.54
CA GLY A 140 -7.33 1.84 29.17
C GLY A 140 -8.19 1.43 30.38
N PRO A 141 -7.65 0.69 31.36
CA PRO A 141 -8.36 0.34 32.58
C PRO A 141 -8.80 1.57 33.39
N PHE A 142 -7.96 2.61 33.45
CA PHE A 142 -8.31 3.86 34.15
C PHE A 142 -9.51 4.57 33.50
N GLY A 143 -9.53 4.69 32.17
CA GLY A 143 -10.65 5.29 31.46
C GLY A 143 -11.91 4.43 31.56
N SER A 144 -11.76 3.10 31.54
CA SER A 144 -12.88 2.17 31.70
C SER A 144 -13.52 2.27 33.09
N THR A 145 -12.75 2.43 34.16
CA THR A 145 -13.34 2.57 35.51
C THR A 145 -13.96 3.94 35.76
N VAL A 146 -13.44 5.00 35.15
CA VAL A 146 -13.90 6.39 35.40
C VAL A 146 -15.04 6.80 34.46
N PHE A 147 -15.05 6.32 33.21
CA PHE A 147 -15.97 6.79 32.17
C PHE A 147 -16.97 5.73 31.70
N ALA A 148 -16.96 4.51 32.25
CA ALA A 148 -17.92 3.46 31.91
C ALA A 148 -19.37 3.89 32.09
N ASP A 149 -19.67 4.67 33.12
CA ASP A 149 -21.05 5.13 33.40
C ASP A 149 -21.50 6.25 32.45
N THR A 150 -20.57 7.02 31.89
CA THR A 150 -20.86 8.17 31.01
C THR A 150 -21.06 7.76 29.55
N ASP A 151 -20.19 6.87 29.03
CA ASP A 151 -20.33 6.30 27.68
C ASP A 151 -19.92 4.82 27.69
N PRO A 152 -20.88 3.92 28.02
CA PRO A 152 -20.63 2.48 28.10
C PRO A 152 -20.18 1.88 26.77
N ALA A 153 -20.58 2.46 25.63
CA ALA A 153 -20.23 1.94 24.31
C ALA A 153 -18.72 2.04 24.02
N ARG A 154 -18.06 3.06 24.57
CA ARG A 154 -16.61 3.28 24.41
C ARG A 154 -15.80 2.75 25.59
N TRP A 155 -16.32 2.85 26.82
CA TRP A 155 -15.55 2.62 28.04
C TRP A 155 -15.93 1.35 28.83
N SER A 156 -16.85 0.49 28.34
CA SER A 156 -17.29 -0.72 29.05
C SER A 156 -16.19 -1.74 29.35
N GLY A 157 -15.10 -1.79 28.57
CA GLY A 157 -13.98 -2.67 28.83
C GLY A 157 -12.64 -2.11 28.37
N VAL A 158 -11.56 -2.73 28.84
CA VAL A 158 -10.19 -2.32 28.50
C VAL A 158 -9.96 -2.37 26.99
N GLY A 159 -10.43 -3.42 26.31
CA GLY A 159 -10.28 -3.57 24.86
C GLY A 159 -11.07 -2.52 24.07
N THR A 160 -12.27 -2.15 24.51
CA THR A 160 -13.07 -1.11 23.85
C THR A 160 -12.52 0.29 24.13
N ALA A 161 -11.90 0.50 25.30
CA ALA A 161 -11.26 1.76 25.70
C ALA A 161 -9.95 2.06 24.94
N LEU A 162 -9.32 1.07 24.30
CA LEU A 162 -8.14 1.30 23.46
C LEU A 162 -8.47 2.13 22.21
N LEU A 163 -9.65 1.92 21.61
CA LEU A 163 -10.08 2.66 20.41
C LEU A 163 -10.23 4.18 20.64
N PRO A 164 -10.97 4.68 21.65
CA PRO A 164 -11.05 6.11 21.93
C PRO A 164 -9.70 6.69 22.36
N LEU A 165 -8.84 5.93 23.05
CA LEU A 165 -7.48 6.39 23.38
C LEU A 165 -6.63 6.58 22.12
N VAL A 166 -6.68 5.65 21.16
CA VAL A 166 -6.01 5.82 19.86
C VAL A 166 -6.59 6.99 19.08
N GLN A 167 -7.91 7.20 19.11
CA GLN A 167 -8.56 8.36 18.47
C GLN A 167 -8.03 9.67 19.05
N VAL A 168 -7.92 9.79 20.38
CA VAL A 168 -7.36 10.97 21.05
C VAL A 168 -5.89 11.15 20.69
N MET A 169 -5.08 10.10 20.71
CA MET A 169 -3.64 10.17 20.40
C MET A 169 -3.34 10.53 18.95
N THR A 170 -4.22 10.14 18.02
CA THR A 170 -4.14 10.52 16.60
C THR A 170 -4.84 11.84 16.29
N LEU A 171 -5.45 12.48 17.30
CA LEU A 171 -6.28 13.68 17.18
C LEU A 171 -7.43 13.50 16.17
N SER A 172 -7.84 12.26 15.93
CA SER A 172 -8.88 11.91 14.97
C SER A 172 -10.23 11.92 15.67
N SER A 173 -11.04 12.95 15.38
CA SER A 173 -12.39 13.09 15.95
C SER A 173 -12.43 12.98 17.48
N TRP A 174 -11.37 13.47 18.14
CA TRP A 174 -11.15 13.38 19.59
C TRP A 174 -12.24 14.14 20.38
N GLU A 175 -12.84 15.15 19.77
CA GLU A 175 -14.00 15.88 20.29
C GLU A 175 -15.19 14.96 20.59
N THR A 176 -15.37 13.89 19.81
CA THR A 176 -16.47 12.93 20.03
C THR A 176 -16.26 12.11 21.30
N VAL A 177 -15.01 11.95 21.74
CA VAL A 177 -14.64 11.27 22.99
C VAL A 177 -14.69 12.27 24.14
N MET A 178 -14.23 13.50 23.92
CA MET A 178 -14.10 14.51 24.97
C MET A 178 -15.44 15.17 25.35
N LEU A 179 -16.28 15.55 24.38
CA LEU A 179 -17.50 16.34 24.63
C LEU A 179 -18.49 15.65 25.59
N PRO A 180 -18.77 14.34 25.49
CA PRO A 180 -19.64 13.66 26.45
C PRO A 180 -19.07 13.68 27.88
N ILE A 181 -17.74 13.56 28.00
CA ILE A 181 -17.04 13.58 29.29
C ILE A 181 -17.03 15.00 29.88
N GLN A 182 -16.91 16.03 29.05
CA GLN A 182 -16.89 17.43 29.49
C GLN A 182 -18.22 17.87 30.14
N GLN A 183 -19.34 17.29 29.72
CA GLN A 183 -20.65 17.58 30.33
C GLN A 183 -20.73 17.12 31.79
N VAL A 184 -19.97 16.09 32.16
CA VAL A 184 -19.90 15.57 33.54
C VAL A 184 -18.73 16.19 34.31
N PHE A 185 -17.60 16.40 33.64
CA PHE A 185 -16.38 16.98 34.22
C PHE A 185 -15.98 18.23 33.44
N PRO A 186 -16.32 19.45 33.90
CA PRO A 186 -16.03 20.69 33.17
C PRO A 186 -14.52 20.94 32.94
N PHE A 187 -13.65 20.34 33.76
CA PHE A 187 -12.19 20.40 33.61
C PHE A 187 -11.60 19.29 32.71
N ALA A 188 -12.43 18.45 32.07
CA ALA A 188 -11.96 17.35 31.22
C ALA A 188 -11.10 17.84 30.04
N LEU A 189 -11.41 19.03 29.51
CA LEU A 189 -10.65 19.67 28.44
C LEU A 189 -9.15 19.80 28.79
N LEU A 190 -8.83 20.16 30.03
CA LEU A 190 -7.44 20.32 30.48
C LEU A 190 -6.69 18.97 30.57
N ARG A 191 -7.39 17.86 30.79
CA ARG A 191 -6.80 16.51 30.94
C ARG A 191 -6.62 15.78 29.61
N PHE A 192 -7.36 16.18 28.57
CA PHE A 192 -7.27 15.60 27.23
C PHE A 192 -6.40 16.43 26.27
N ALA A 193 -6.20 17.73 26.55
CA ALA A 193 -5.40 18.63 25.70
C ALA A 193 -3.90 18.71 26.07
N LEU A 194 -3.48 18.03 27.15
CA LEU A 194 -2.11 18.06 27.70
C LEU A 194 -1.51 16.65 27.67
#